data_AF-A0A9D4SQJ2-F1
#
_entry.id   AF-A0A9D4SQJ2-F1
#
_cell.length_a   1.000
_cell.length_b   1.000
_cell.length_c   1.000
_cell.angle_alpha   90.00
_cell.angle_beta   90.00
_cell.angle_gamma   90.00
#
_symmetry.space_group_name_H-M   'P 1'
#
loop_
_entity.id
_entity.type
_entity.pdbx_description
1 polymer ?
#
loop_
_entity_poly.entity_id
_entity_poly.type
_entity_poly.pdbx_seq_one_letter_code
_entity_poly.pdbx_strand_id
1 'polypeptide(L)'
;MDVVFDRATLCIMESQEHRVRYMNLMKTLLAPGYTYLLTTFKHDDESYQGTDTTVEKVCELREITVQDMKSPLIEVTWRVTG
;
A
#
# COMPACT_ATOMS: atom_id res chain seq x y z
N MET A 1 13.35 -6.20 15.63
CA MET A 1 12.04 -6.03 15.01
C MET A 1 12.30 -5.63 13.59
N ASP A 2 11.93 -6.47 12.62
CA ASP A 2 12.24 -6.21 11.21
C ASP A 2 11.14 -5.33 10.61
N VAL A 3 11.55 -4.31 9.87
CA VAL A 3 10.65 -3.35 9.23
C VAL A 3 10.83 -3.43 7.74
N VAL A 4 9.71 -3.59 7.03
CA VAL A 4 9.67 -3.43 5.58
C VAL A 4 8.93 -2.16 5.25
N PHE A 5 9.57 -1.32 4.43
CA PHE A 5 8.97 -0.12 3.87
C PHE A 5 8.69 -0.37 2.40
N ASP A 6 7.41 -0.50 2.05
CA ASP A 6 6.95 -0.59 0.67
C ASP A 6 6.33 0.75 0.28
N ARG A 7 6.98 1.46 -0.64
CA ARG A 7 6.47 2.70 -1.20
C ARG A 7 6.09 2.48 -2.66
N ALA A 8 4.80 2.63 -2.96
CA ALA A 8 4.23 2.55 -4.30
C ALA A 8 4.33 1.19 -5.03
N THR A 9 5.00 0.17 -4.48
CA THR A 9 5.17 -1.12 -5.19
C THR A 9 3.84 -1.81 -5.37
N LEU A 10 3.01 -1.84 -4.33
CA LEU A 10 1.67 -2.44 -4.42
C LEU A 10 0.73 -1.63 -5.32
N CYS A 11 0.93 -0.31 -5.41
CA CYS A 11 0.13 0.60 -6.21
C CYS A 11 0.42 0.50 -7.71
N ILE A 12 1.67 0.20 -8.10
CA ILE A 12 2.04 0.10 -9.53
C ILE A 12 1.59 -1.21 -10.17
N MET A 13 1.18 -2.20 -9.37
CA MET A 13 0.69 -3.48 -9.88
C MET A 13 -0.66 -3.30 -10.55
N GLU A 14 -0.75 -3.66 -11.83
CA GLU A 14 -1.92 -3.42 -12.68
C GLU A 14 -3.17 -4.21 -12.26
N SER A 15 -3.00 -5.44 -11.76
CA SER A 15 -4.12 -6.33 -11.44
C SER A 15 -4.23 -6.57 -9.94
N GLN A 16 -5.48 -6.65 -9.47
CA GLN A 16 -5.80 -7.05 -8.10
C GLN A 16 -5.23 -8.44 -7.75
N GLU A 17 -5.20 -9.35 -8.73
CA GLU A 17 -4.61 -10.68 -8.57
C GLU A 17 -3.10 -10.61 -8.28
N HIS A 18 -2.35 -9.76 -8.99
CA HIS A 18 -0.92 -9.56 -8.73
C HIS A 18 -0.67 -8.97 -7.35
N ARG A 19 -1.50 -8.01 -6.92
CA ARG A 19 -1.43 -7.41 -5.58
C ARG A 19 -1.63 -8.46 -4.49
N VAL A 20 -2.63 -9.32 -4.63
CA VAL A 20 -2.91 -10.42 -3.68
C VAL A 20 -1.76 -11.43 -3.67
N ARG A 21 -1.25 -11.84 -4.83
CA ARG A 21 -0.09 -12.75 -4.91
C ARG A 21 1.16 -12.15 -4.27
N TYR A 22 1.43 -10.88 -4.51
CA TYR A 22 2.53 -10.16 -3.91
C TYR A 22 2.42 -10.12 -2.38
N MET A 23 1.25 -9.77 -1.84
CA MET A 23 1.08 -9.74 -0.38
C MET A 23 1.20 -11.13 0.25
N ASN A 24 0.71 -12.16 -0.41
CA ASN A 24 0.89 -13.53 0.06
C ASN A 24 2.37 -13.92 0.08
N LEU A 25 3.13 -13.56 -0.96
CA LEU A 25 4.59 -13.78 -0.98
C LEU A 25 5.28 -13.00 0.13
N MET A 26 4.98 -11.71 0.32
CA MET A 26 5.59 -10.91 1.39
C MET A 26 5.33 -11.52 2.76
N LYS A 27 4.12 -12.00 3.04
CA LYS A 27 3.81 -12.70 4.31
C LYS A 27 4.68 -13.93 4.55
N THR A 28 5.12 -14.64 3.51
CA THR A 28 6.02 -15.81 3.65
C THR A 28 7.48 -15.44 3.90
N LEU A 29 7.90 -14.22 3.50
CA LEU A 29 9.28 -13.77 3.60
C LEU A 29 9.57 -13.08 4.94
N LEU A 30 8.53 -12.59 5.61
CA LEU A 30 8.67 -11.75 6.78
C LEU A 30 8.78 -12.58 8.06
N ALA A 31 9.72 -12.20 8.92
CA ALA A 31 9.88 -12.82 10.22
C ALA A 31 8.63 -12.62 11.10
N PRO A 32 8.30 -13.54 12.02
CA PRO A 32 7.21 -13.33 12.97
C PRO A 32 7.35 -11.99 13.73
N GLY A 33 6.25 -11.23 13.82
CA GLY A 33 6.24 -9.92 14.49
C GLY A 33 6.86 -8.77 13.69
N TYR A 34 7.00 -8.93 12.37
CA TYR A 34 7.42 -7.85 11.46
C TYR A 34 6.50 -6.62 11.56
N THR A 35 7.03 -5.46 11.17
CA THR A 35 6.20 -4.28 10.87
C THR A 35 6.34 -3.94 9.39
N TYR A 36 5.22 -3.93 8.68
CA TYR A 36 5.19 -3.57 7.28
C TYR A 36 4.47 -2.25 7.12
N LEU A 37 5.22 -1.27 6.63
CA LEU A 37 4.77 0.08 6.36
C LEU A 37 4.54 0.17 4.85
N LEU A 38 3.26 0.17 4.45
CA LEU A 38 2.85 0.33 3.06
C LEU A 38 2.52 1.80 2.82
N THR A 39 3.03 2.38 1.75
CA THR A 39 2.69 3.73 1.35
C THR A 39 2.03 3.74 -0.01
N THR A 40 0.83 4.32 -0.06
CA THR A 40 0.01 4.44 -1.27
C THR A 40 -0.27 5.89 -1.59
N PHE A 41 -0.59 6.17 -2.84
CA PHE A 41 -1.02 7.49 -3.25
C PHE A 41 -2.52 7.50 -3.46
N LYS A 42 -3.22 8.54 -3.08
CA LYS A 42 -4.61 8.77 -3.47
C LYS A 42 -4.65 10.04 -4.30
N HIS A 43 -5.39 9.99 -5.40
CA HIS A 43 -5.68 11.16 -6.19
C HIS A 43 -7.03 11.73 -5.74
N ASP A 44 -7.08 13.04 -5.48
CA ASP A 44 -8.32 13.76 -5.19
C ASP A 44 -9.12 14.09 -6.46
N ASP A 45 -8.53 13.85 -7.63
CA ASP A 45 -9.11 14.05 -8.95
C ASP A 45 -9.75 12.76 -9.48
N GLU A 46 -11.08 12.73 -9.53
CA GLU A 46 -11.88 11.63 -10.09
C GLU A 46 -11.65 11.42 -11.59
N SER A 47 -11.09 12.41 -12.30
CA SER A 47 -10.75 12.30 -13.72
C SER A 47 -9.39 11.63 -13.97
N TYR A 48 -8.63 11.34 -12.91
CA TYR A 48 -7.33 10.67 -13.01
C TYR A 48 -7.48 9.25 -13.60
N GLN A 49 -6.89 9.05 -14.79
CA GLN A 49 -6.90 7.78 -15.52
C GLN A 49 -5.63 6.94 -15.30
N GLY A 50 -4.76 7.32 -14.35
CA GLY A 50 -3.57 6.55 -14.04
C GLY A 50 -3.88 5.29 -13.23
N THR A 51 -2.83 4.58 -12.81
CA THR A 51 -2.99 3.29 -12.12
C THR A 51 -3.83 3.44 -10.85
N ASP A 52 -4.88 2.61 -10.73
CA ASP A 52 -5.75 2.58 -9.55
C ASP A 52 -4.91 2.23 -8.32
N THR A 53 -4.69 3.20 -7.45
CA THR A 53 -3.86 3.05 -6.27
C THR A 53 -4.62 2.50 -5.06
N THR A 54 -5.90 2.13 -5.23
CA THR A 54 -6.74 1.63 -4.14
C THR A 54 -6.27 0.23 -3.70
N VAL A 55 -5.70 0.14 -2.49
CA VAL A 55 -5.16 -1.11 -1.93
C VAL A 55 -6.02 -1.72 -0.82
N GLU A 56 -7.11 -1.04 -0.45
CA GLU A 56 -7.99 -1.39 0.69
C GLU A 56 -8.55 -2.81 0.62
N LYS A 57 -8.63 -3.40 -0.58
CA LYS A 57 -9.18 -4.74 -0.80
C LYS A 57 -8.15 -5.88 -0.71
N VAL A 58 -6.86 -5.58 -0.51
CA VAL A 58 -5.78 -6.57 -0.62
C VAL A 58 -5.39 -7.18 0.74
N CYS A 59 -5.48 -6.42 1.83
CA CYS A 59 -5.05 -6.86 3.15
C CYS A 59 -5.75 -6.07 4.26
N GLU A 60 -5.69 -6.59 5.49
CA GLU A 60 -6.13 -5.83 6.66
C GLU A 60 -5.15 -4.68 6.87
N LEU A 61 -5.58 -3.49 6.46
CA LEU A 61 -4.82 -2.25 6.58
C LEU A 61 -5.33 -1.47 7.78
N ARG A 62 -4.38 -0.97 8.58
CA ARG A 62 -4.65 0.08 9.56
C ARG A 62 -3.95 1.35 9.10
N GLU A 63 -4.72 2.40 8.85
CA GLU A 63 -4.17 3.72 8.55
C GLU A 63 -3.31 4.21 9.73
N ILE A 64 -2.14 4.75 9.43
CA ILE A 64 -1.24 5.36 10.42
C ILE A 64 -1.20 6.87 10.21
N THR A 65 -0.93 7.30 8.97
CA THR A 65 -0.67 8.69 8.64
C THR A 65 -1.21 9.02 7.26
N VAL A 66 -1.80 10.20 7.13
CA VAL A 66 -2.15 10.84 5.86
C VAL A 66 -1.30 12.09 5.73
N GLN A 67 -0.62 12.24 4.60
CA GLN A 67 0.18 13.42 4.29
C GLN A 67 -0.31 14.03 2.98
N ASP A 68 -0.83 15.25 3.07
CA ASP A 68 -1.15 16.04 1.89
C ASP A 68 0.15 16.38 1.17
N MET A 69 0.30 15.82 -0.03
CA MET A 69 1.34 16.28 -0.95
C MET A 69 0.79 17.49 -1.71
N LYS A 70 1.66 18.26 -2.35
CA LYS A 70 1.19 19.33 -3.24
C LYS A 70 0.20 18.71 -4.25
N SER A 71 -1.04 19.20 -4.25
CA SER A 71 -2.19 18.70 -5.02
C SER A 71 -1.80 18.28 -6.45
N PRO A 72 -2.32 17.15 -6.98
CA PRO A 72 -3.50 16.37 -6.54
C PRO A 72 -3.17 15.04 -5.80
N LEU A 73 -1.99 14.95 -5.18
CA LEU A 73 -1.52 13.69 -4.57
C LEU A 73 -1.66 13.72 -3.04
N ILE A 74 -2.16 12.63 -2.47
CA ILE A 74 -2.17 12.38 -1.03
C ILE A 74 -1.36 11.11 -0.78
N GLU A 75 -0.35 11.16 0.08
CA GLU A 75 0.42 9.98 0.49
C GLU A 75 -0.19 9.40 1.76
N VAL A 76 -0.57 8.12 1.73
CA VAL A 76 -1.18 7.42 2.87
C VAL A 76 -0.28 6.27 3.28
N THR A 77 0.13 6.25 4.56
CA THR A 77 0.92 5.18 5.14
C THR A 77 0.04 4.28 6.00
N TRP A 78 0.10 2.99 5.71
CA TRP A 78 -0.63 1.92 6.38
C TRP A 78 0.32 1.02 7.15
N ARG A 79 -0.17 0.51 8.28
CA ARG A 79 0.41 -0.66 8.93
C ARG A 79 -0.31 -1.89 8.40
N VAL A 80 0.43 -2.81 7.82
CA VAL A 80 -0.09 -4.15 7.55
C VAL A 80 0.18 -5.01 8.77
N THR A 81 -0.89 -5.57 9.35
CA THR A 81 -0.79 -6.58 10.40
C THR A 81 -0.86 -7.96 9.77
N GLY A 82 0.11 -8.81 10.10
CA GLY A 82 0.17 -10.21 9.69
C GLY A 82 -0.39 -11.14 10.76
#